data_AF-A0A2D2B0B7-F1
#
_entry.id   AF-A0A2D2B0B7-F1
#
_cell.length_a   1.000
_cell.length_b   1.000
_cell.length_c   1.000
_cell.angle_alpha   90.00
_cell.angle_beta   90.00
_cell.angle_gamma   90.00
#
_symmetry.space_group_name_H-M   'P 1'
#
loop_
_entity.id
_entity.type
_entity.pdbx_description
1 polymer ?
#
loop_
_entity_poly.entity_id
_entity_poly.type
_entity_poly.pdbx_seq_one_letter_code
_entity_poly.pdbx_strand_id
1 'polypeptide(L)'
;MLTLADGRRLTGEAACAAMNTTQTPTLSAAAVAIPLDVFNAMARQPGRPAYHPATSPPTWYVQYDRKALLGIYTGEPPAGARKSEGGFFPNPDNNYIRTIVNRGYGRLLMLRGKMPTTARTLGGEPLMGRGQLRYWSICSNQGFANTRATACLFDEEVPLDKDGYYTIAISREADRPRNAVAGCGVAWLKLADDGDGAGDPDAGVIQIRNMLADPAFGRSIQAVRQLGTEKAVMGDYLPQARYLMTNAFESLVARPLKD
;
A
#
# COMPACT_ATOMS: atom_id res chain seq x y z
N MET A 1 -32.00 -0.89 9.24
CA MET A 1 -33.36 -0.44 8.87
C MET A 1 -33.27 0.17 7.48
N LEU A 2 -34.06 -0.33 6.51
CA LEU A 2 -34.14 0.20 5.15
C LEU A 2 -35.43 1.01 5.01
N THR A 3 -35.36 2.24 4.52
CA THR A 3 -36.54 3.05 4.20
C THR A 3 -36.70 3.10 2.69
N LEU A 4 -37.83 2.60 2.19
CA LEU A 4 -38.16 2.63 0.76
C LEU A 4 -38.69 4.01 0.34
N ALA A 5 -38.70 4.28 -0.96
CA ALA A 5 -39.18 5.55 -1.52
C ALA A 5 -40.65 5.87 -1.18
N ASP A 6 -41.45 4.85 -0.86
CA ASP A 6 -42.85 4.99 -0.40
C ASP A 6 -42.99 5.16 1.13
N GLY A 7 -41.88 5.31 1.84
CA GLY A 7 -41.85 5.53 3.29
C GLY A 7 -41.93 4.26 4.13
N ARG A 8 -42.11 3.07 3.54
CA ARG A 8 -42.08 1.80 4.29
C ARG A 8 -40.71 1.55 4.90
N ARG A 9 -40.69 1.13 6.17
CA ARG A 9 -39.48 0.80 6.92
C ARG A 9 -39.37 -0.71 7.08
N LEU A 10 -38.32 -1.28 6.51
CA LEU A 10 -37.99 -2.71 6.60
C LEU A 10 -36.85 -2.93 7.61
N THR A 11 -36.92 -4.02 8.36
CA THR A 11 -35.90 -4.44 9.32
C THR A 11 -35.64 -5.94 9.21
N GLY A 12 -34.52 -6.42 9.77
CA GLY A 12 -34.16 -7.84 9.76
C GLY A 12 -34.16 -8.45 8.35
N GLU A 13 -34.69 -9.68 8.25
CA GLU A 13 -34.77 -10.44 7.00
C GLU A 13 -35.53 -9.72 5.89
N ALA A 14 -36.59 -8.96 6.22
CA ALA A 14 -37.35 -8.20 5.23
C ALA A 14 -36.50 -7.12 4.55
N ALA A 15 -35.58 -6.48 5.29
CA ALA A 15 -34.62 -5.55 4.71
C ALA A 15 -33.56 -6.28 3.87
N CYS A 16 -33.05 -7.42 4.36
CA CYS A 16 -32.08 -8.25 3.65
C CYS A 16 -32.62 -8.79 2.32
N ALA A 17 -33.88 -9.20 2.27
CA ALA A 17 -34.57 -9.67 1.08
C ALA A 17 -34.81 -8.53 0.08
N ALA A 18 -35.27 -7.38 0.56
CA ALA A 18 -35.50 -6.20 -0.29
C ALA A 18 -34.21 -5.67 -0.94
N MET A 19 -33.07 -5.78 -0.24
CA MET A 19 -31.75 -5.41 -0.76
C MET A 19 -31.10 -6.55 -1.57
N ASN A 20 -31.75 -7.70 -1.70
CA ASN A 20 -31.22 -8.91 -2.34
C ASN A 20 -29.79 -9.25 -1.85
N THR A 21 -29.61 -9.31 -0.53
CA THR A 21 -28.28 -9.45 0.11
C THR A 21 -27.68 -10.86 0.02
N THR A 22 -28.46 -11.87 -0.39
CA THR A 22 -28.03 -13.27 -0.54
C THR A 22 -27.51 -13.60 -1.93
N GLN A 23 -26.98 -12.62 -2.65
CA GLN A 23 -26.39 -12.86 -3.96
C GLN A 23 -25.13 -13.70 -3.83
N THR A 24 -25.03 -14.74 -4.66
CA THR A 24 -23.76 -15.45 -4.82
C THR A 24 -22.74 -14.48 -5.42
N PRO A 25 -21.52 -14.37 -4.86
CA PRO A 25 -20.50 -13.49 -5.41
C PRO A 25 -20.25 -13.83 -6.89
N THR A 26 -20.53 -12.88 -7.78
CA THR A 26 -20.27 -13.01 -9.24
C THR A 26 -18.82 -12.68 -9.60
N LEU A 27 -17.95 -12.50 -8.60
CA LEU A 27 -16.53 -12.27 -8.79
C LEU A 27 -15.86 -13.56 -9.26
N SER A 28 -15.19 -13.50 -10.42
CA SER A 28 -14.30 -14.58 -10.81
C SER A 28 -13.14 -14.67 -9.81
N ALA A 29 -12.67 -15.88 -9.49
CA ALA A 29 -11.51 -16.05 -8.59
C ALA A 29 -10.27 -15.28 -9.11
N ALA A 30 -10.15 -15.16 -10.44
CA ALA A 30 -9.12 -14.35 -11.10
C ALA A 30 -9.25 -12.85 -10.81
N ALA A 31 -10.45 -12.34 -10.49
CA ALA A 31 -10.68 -10.96 -10.06
C ALA A 31 -10.29 -10.70 -8.60
N VAL A 32 -9.93 -11.76 -7.84
CA VAL A 32 -9.55 -11.69 -6.41
C VAL A 32 -8.07 -12.03 -6.20
N ALA A 33 -7.52 -12.99 -6.95
CA ALA A 33 -6.13 -13.41 -6.80
C ALA A 33 -5.50 -13.93 -8.11
N ILE A 34 -4.19 -14.21 -8.07
CA ILE A 34 -3.51 -15.03 -9.07
C ILE A 34 -3.54 -16.49 -8.56
N PRO A 35 -3.96 -17.46 -9.39
CA PRO A 35 -3.82 -18.88 -9.04
C PRO A 35 -2.39 -19.21 -8.57
N LEU A 36 -2.27 -20.03 -7.52
CA LEU A 36 -1.00 -20.23 -6.82
C LEU A 36 0.10 -20.86 -7.71
N ASP A 37 -0.29 -21.78 -8.58
CA ASP A 37 0.58 -22.39 -9.58
C ASP A 37 1.16 -21.35 -10.56
N VAL A 38 0.29 -20.48 -11.08
CA VAL A 38 0.67 -19.38 -11.99
C VAL A 38 1.58 -18.39 -11.26
N PHE A 39 1.24 -18.00 -10.03
CA PHE A 39 2.05 -17.10 -9.22
C PHE A 39 3.44 -17.67 -8.98
N ASN A 40 3.53 -18.95 -8.56
CA ASN A 40 4.81 -19.61 -8.30
C ASN A 40 5.69 -19.71 -9.55
N ALA A 41 5.10 -20.05 -10.71
CA ALA A 41 5.83 -20.10 -11.97
C ALA A 41 6.43 -18.74 -12.34
N MET A 42 5.71 -17.63 -12.08
CA MET A 42 6.23 -16.28 -12.31
C MET A 42 7.26 -15.86 -11.26
N ALA A 43 7.04 -16.15 -9.98
CA ALA A 43 7.93 -15.71 -8.91
C ALA A 43 9.27 -16.45 -8.89
N ARG A 44 9.28 -17.74 -9.27
CA ARG A 44 10.44 -18.65 -9.11
C ARG A 44 11.11 -18.99 -10.45
N GLN A 45 11.37 -17.98 -11.27
CA GLN A 45 12.04 -18.18 -12.55
C GLN A 45 13.53 -18.53 -12.37
N PRO A 46 14.07 -19.51 -13.13
CA PRO A 46 15.50 -19.80 -13.15
C PRO A 46 16.34 -18.58 -13.55
N GLY A 47 17.51 -18.44 -12.94
CA GLY A 47 18.48 -17.39 -13.29
C GLY A 47 18.15 -15.98 -12.77
N ARG A 48 17.08 -15.81 -11.97
CA ARG A 48 16.78 -14.55 -11.30
C ARG A 48 17.61 -14.35 -10.02
N PRO A 49 17.82 -13.09 -9.57
CA PRO A 49 18.42 -12.80 -8.28
C PRO A 49 17.69 -13.48 -7.11
N ALA A 50 18.41 -13.72 -6.00
CA ALA A 50 17.94 -14.52 -4.87
C ALA A 50 16.60 -14.07 -4.26
N TYR A 51 16.30 -12.78 -4.27
CA TYR A 51 15.09 -12.20 -3.67
C TYR A 51 14.15 -11.57 -4.72
N HIS A 52 14.30 -11.96 -5.98
CA HIS A 52 13.49 -11.46 -7.08
C HIS A 52 11.98 -11.63 -6.78
N PRO A 53 11.12 -10.62 -7.09
CA PRO A 53 11.43 -9.37 -7.77
C PRO A 53 11.79 -8.20 -6.83
N ALA A 54 11.99 -8.45 -5.52
CA ALA A 54 12.43 -7.41 -4.62
C ALA A 54 13.84 -6.93 -5.00
N THR A 55 14.07 -5.62 -4.87
CA THR A 55 15.35 -4.97 -5.15
C THR A 55 15.85 -4.22 -3.93
N SER A 56 17.14 -3.91 -3.87
CA SER A 56 17.76 -3.10 -2.83
C SER A 56 18.63 -2.00 -3.47
N PRO A 57 18.26 -0.70 -3.35
CA PRO A 57 17.05 -0.19 -2.71
C PRO A 57 15.76 -0.64 -3.45
N PRO A 58 14.60 -0.68 -2.76
CA PRO A 58 13.34 -1.08 -3.37
C PRO A 58 12.92 -0.19 -4.55
N THR A 59 12.47 -0.85 -5.62
CA THR A 59 11.86 -0.21 -6.80
C THR A 59 10.38 0.00 -6.55
N TRP A 60 9.88 1.19 -6.86
CA TRP A 60 8.45 1.52 -6.79
C TRP A 60 7.80 1.42 -8.17
N TYR A 61 6.60 0.87 -8.20
CA TYR A 61 5.80 0.65 -9.40
C TYR A 61 4.43 1.30 -9.22
N VAL A 62 4.05 2.21 -10.11
CA VAL A 62 2.67 2.69 -10.16
C VAL A 62 1.73 1.58 -10.64
N GLN A 63 0.51 1.53 -10.09
CA GLN A 63 -0.49 0.56 -10.47
C GLN A 63 -1.00 0.81 -11.89
N TYR A 64 -0.70 -0.13 -12.77
CA TYR A 64 -1.26 -0.25 -14.10
C TYR A 64 -2.10 -1.54 -14.19
N ASP A 65 -2.55 -1.89 -15.38
CA ASP A 65 -3.33 -3.10 -15.62
C ASP A 65 -2.66 -4.39 -15.06
N ARG A 66 -3.43 -5.49 -15.06
CA ARG A 66 -2.95 -6.78 -14.55
C ARG A 66 -1.66 -7.22 -15.23
N LYS A 67 -1.46 -6.96 -16.52
CA LYS A 67 -0.23 -7.37 -17.22
C LYS A 67 0.98 -6.62 -16.66
N ALA A 68 0.84 -5.33 -16.37
CA ALA A 68 1.91 -4.55 -15.76
C ALA A 68 2.27 -5.05 -14.36
N LEU A 69 1.25 -5.45 -13.59
CA LEU A 69 1.46 -6.07 -12.28
C LEU A 69 2.23 -7.39 -12.38
N LEU A 70 1.82 -8.28 -13.29
CA LEU A 70 2.52 -9.55 -13.52
C LEU A 70 3.94 -9.32 -14.05
N GLY A 71 4.12 -8.27 -14.86
CA GLY A 71 5.40 -7.79 -15.39
C GLY A 71 6.48 -7.57 -14.33
N ILE A 72 6.08 -7.22 -13.09
CA ILE A 72 7.02 -7.07 -11.97
C ILE A 72 7.71 -8.41 -11.66
N TYR A 73 6.95 -9.51 -11.65
CA TYR A 73 7.46 -10.85 -11.35
C TYR A 73 8.11 -11.49 -12.58
N THR A 74 7.57 -11.25 -13.79
CA THR A 74 8.21 -11.74 -15.01
C THR A 74 9.47 -10.96 -15.37
N GLY A 75 9.72 -9.79 -14.78
CA GLY A 75 10.82 -8.89 -15.16
C GLY A 75 10.66 -8.27 -16.55
N GLU A 76 9.47 -8.40 -17.14
CA GLU A 76 9.13 -7.91 -18.47
C GLU A 76 7.93 -6.97 -18.36
N PRO A 77 8.15 -5.66 -18.10
CA PRO A 77 7.06 -4.71 -18.07
C PRO A 77 6.42 -4.61 -19.46
N PRO A 78 5.08 -4.69 -19.58
CA PRO A 78 4.42 -4.71 -20.87
C PRO A 78 4.55 -3.37 -21.61
N ALA A 79 4.82 -3.44 -22.92
CA ALA A 79 4.74 -2.27 -23.79
C ALA A 79 3.31 -1.73 -23.83
N GLY A 80 3.16 -0.40 -23.72
CA GLY A 80 1.85 0.25 -23.80
C GLY A 80 0.90 -0.07 -22.65
N ALA A 81 1.44 -0.36 -21.46
CA ALA A 81 0.65 -0.56 -20.24
C ALA A 81 -0.40 0.56 -20.10
N ARG A 82 -1.66 0.19 -19.87
CA ARG A 82 -2.72 1.19 -19.67
C ARG A 82 -2.86 1.48 -18.19
N LYS A 83 -3.08 2.76 -17.87
CA LYS A 83 -3.37 3.15 -16.51
C LYS A 83 -4.59 2.37 -16.04
N SER A 84 -4.45 1.72 -14.91
CA SER A 84 -5.47 0.84 -14.37
C SER A 84 -6.76 1.63 -14.11
N GLU A 85 -7.87 1.23 -14.73
CA GLU A 85 -9.22 1.52 -14.22
C GLU A 85 -9.62 0.49 -13.14
N GLY A 86 -8.69 -0.39 -12.75
CA GLY A 86 -8.97 -1.80 -12.48
C GLY A 86 -7.82 -2.62 -11.87
N GLY A 87 -7.79 -2.85 -10.56
CA GLY A 87 -6.97 -3.87 -9.88
C GLY A 87 -7.81 -5.03 -9.35
N PHE A 88 -7.32 -5.79 -8.37
CA PHE A 88 -8.19 -6.62 -7.52
C PHE A 88 -9.10 -5.67 -6.73
N PHE A 89 -10.39 -5.59 -7.06
CA PHE A 89 -11.36 -4.64 -6.49
C PHE A 89 -11.02 -3.15 -6.68
N PRO A 90 -11.10 -2.62 -7.92
CA PRO A 90 -10.78 -1.21 -8.15
C PRO A 90 -11.80 -0.28 -7.51
N ASN A 91 -11.30 0.75 -6.83
CA ASN A 91 -12.00 2.00 -6.68
C ASN A 91 -11.35 2.98 -7.69
N PRO A 92 -12.10 3.52 -8.67
CA PRO A 92 -11.54 4.40 -9.70
C PRO A 92 -10.90 5.68 -9.14
N ASP A 93 -11.28 6.09 -7.94
CA ASP A 93 -10.74 7.26 -7.24
C ASP A 93 -9.36 6.99 -6.62
N ASN A 94 -9.01 5.72 -6.43
CA ASN A 94 -7.78 5.29 -5.77
C ASN A 94 -6.70 4.98 -6.78
N ASN A 95 -5.54 5.59 -6.59
CA ASN A 95 -4.32 5.28 -7.34
C ASN A 95 -3.25 4.80 -6.37
N TYR A 96 -2.46 3.83 -6.82
CA TYR A 96 -1.50 3.15 -5.97
C TYR A 96 -0.10 3.16 -6.57
N ILE A 97 0.90 3.23 -5.70
CA ILE A 97 2.26 2.77 -5.97
C ILE A 97 2.54 1.61 -5.04
N ARG A 98 3.42 0.71 -5.46
CA ARG A 98 3.81 -0.45 -4.67
C ARG A 98 5.26 -0.79 -4.85
N THR A 99 5.82 -1.48 -3.87
CA THR A 99 7.13 -2.10 -3.98
C THR A 99 7.06 -3.52 -3.44
N ILE A 100 7.83 -4.42 -4.04
CA ILE A 100 7.99 -5.79 -3.55
C ILE A 100 9.21 -5.81 -2.66
N VAL A 101 9.05 -6.35 -1.46
CA VAL A 101 10.07 -6.33 -0.42
C VAL A 101 10.45 -7.74 -0.03
N ASN A 102 11.68 -7.94 0.41
CA ASN A 102 12.12 -9.23 0.94
C ASN A 102 13.06 -9.01 2.14
N ARG A 103 12.78 -9.68 3.25
CA ARG A 103 13.56 -9.58 4.50
C ARG A 103 14.98 -10.16 4.40
N GLY A 104 15.29 -10.86 3.31
CA GLY A 104 16.64 -11.30 2.98
C GLY A 104 17.63 -10.15 2.73
N TYR A 105 17.15 -8.94 2.39
CA TYR A 105 18.00 -7.73 2.30
C TYR A 105 18.20 -7.02 3.65
N GLY A 106 17.37 -7.32 4.65
CA GLY A 106 17.40 -6.73 5.98
C GLY A 106 16.08 -7.00 6.72
N ARG A 107 16.16 -7.18 8.04
CA ARG A 107 15.00 -7.55 8.87
C ARG A 107 13.95 -6.44 8.99
N LEU A 108 14.35 -5.20 8.69
CA LEU A 108 13.52 -4.02 8.70
C LEU A 108 13.68 -3.24 7.39
N LEU A 109 12.57 -2.67 6.91
CA LEU A 109 12.57 -1.65 5.87
C LEU A 109 12.19 -0.29 6.48
N MET A 110 13.06 0.70 6.31
CA MET A 110 12.78 2.09 6.66
C MET A 110 12.25 2.82 5.44
N LEU A 111 11.11 3.49 5.58
CA LEU A 111 10.61 4.45 4.61
C LEU A 111 10.71 5.87 5.14
N ARG A 112 11.15 6.80 4.27
CA ARG A 112 11.07 8.24 4.51
C ARG A 112 10.54 8.96 3.28
N GLY A 113 9.49 9.75 3.44
CA GLY A 113 8.85 10.48 2.35
C GLY A 113 8.07 11.68 2.85
N LYS A 114 7.69 12.59 1.95
CA LYS A 114 6.86 13.75 2.27
C LYS A 114 5.39 13.35 2.25
N MET A 115 4.63 13.75 3.28
CA MET A 115 3.19 13.52 3.36
C MET A 115 2.44 14.59 2.54
N PRO A 116 1.56 14.21 1.61
CA PRO A 116 0.59 15.14 1.03
C PRO A 116 -0.32 15.72 2.12
N THR A 117 -0.77 16.96 1.96
CA THR A 117 -1.78 17.48 2.88
C THR A 117 -3.12 16.78 2.66
N THR A 118 -3.79 16.42 3.74
CA THR A 118 -5.13 15.84 3.72
C THR A 118 -6.02 16.59 4.70
N ALA A 119 -7.34 16.46 4.51
CA ALA A 119 -8.28 17.00 5.47
C ALA A 119 -8.35 16.06 6.67
N ARG A 120 -8.20 16.62 7.88
CA ARG A 120 -8.39 15.86 9.12
C ARG A 120 -9.88 15.65 9.35
N THR A 121 -10.29 14.39 9.35
CA THR A 121 -11.71 13.99 9.46
C THR A 121 -11.94 12.84 10.43
N LEU A 122 -10.87 12.27 11.01
CA LEU A 122 -10.95 11.20 12.01
C LEU A 122 -11.74 11.62 13.26
N GLY A 123 -11.74 12.92 13.59
CA GLY A 123 -12.48 13.48 14.72
C GLY A 123 -13.99 13.63 14.48
N GLY A 124 -14.49 13.29 13.28
CA GLY A 124 -15.90 13.44 12.92
C GLY A 124 -16.26 14.86 12.46
N GLU A 125 -15.31 15.59 11.89
CA GLU A 125 -15.46 16.95 11.41
C GLU A 125 -16.64 17.05 10.42
N PRO A 126 -17.59 17.99 10.65
CA PRO A 126 -18.84 18.05 9.87
C PRO A 126 -18.61 18.50 8.41
N LEU A 127 -17.48 19.16 8.14
CA LEU A 127 -17.07 19.62 6.83
C LEU A 127 -15.65 19.15 6.58
N MET A 128 -15.44 18.51 5.43
CA MET A 128 -14.10 18.18 5.01
C MET A 128 -13.38 19.44 4.53
N GLY A 129 -12.22 19.73 5.14
CA GLY A 129 -11.33 20.81 4.72
C GLY A 129 -10.67 20.58 3.35
N ARG A 130 -9.81 21.52 2.95
CA ARG A 130 -8.96 21.40 1.76
C ARG A 130 -7.76 20.49 2.02
N GLY A 131 -7.24 19.87 0.98
CA GLY A 131 -6.03 19.06 1.02
C GLY A 131 -5.56 18.71 -0.39
N GLN A 132 -4.30 18.34 -0.53
CA GLN A 132 -3.76 17.78 -1.77
C GLN A 132 -4.39 16.44 -2.13
N LEU A 133 -4.82 15.66 -1.13
CA LEU A 133 -5.57 14.41 -1.30
C LEU A 133 -6.80 14.39 -0.39
N ARG A 134 -7.82 13.63 -0.78
CA ARG A 134 -8.93 13.24 0.10
C ARG A 134 -8.46 12.32 1.22
N TYR A 135 -7.55 11.40 0.89
CA TYR A 135 -7.04 10.39 1.82
C TYR A 135 -5.72 9.82 1.32
N TRP A 136 -4.84 9.51 2.27
CA TRP A 136 -3.58 8.79 2.04
C TRP A 136 -3.49 7.59 2.98
N SER A 137 -2.97 6.47 2.49
CA SER A 137 -2.64 5.33 3.35
C SER A 137 -1.46 4.53 2.82
N ILE A 138 -0.86 3.76 3.71
CA ILE A 138 0.15 2.77 3.39
C ILE A 138 -0.24 1.44 4.03
N CYS A 139 -0.14 0.36 3.28
CA CYS A 139 -0.41 -0.98 3.77
C CYS A 139 0.74 -1.93 3.44
N SER A 140 0.94 -2.88 4.34
CA SER A 140 1.68 -4.10 4.08
C SER A 140 0.71 -5.20 3.69
N ASN A 141 1.05 -5.95 2.66
CA ASN A 141 0.27 -7.05 2.14
C ASN A 141 1.19 -8.27 1.96
N GLN A 142 0.57 -9.45 1.98
CA GLN A 142 1.16 -10.66 1.41
C GLN A 142 1.27 -10.53 -0.13
N GLY A 143 1.68 -11.61 -0.80
CA GLY A 143 1.85 -11.64 -2.26
C GLY A 143 0.54 -11.59 -3.04
N PHE A 144 0.64 -11.47 -4.36
CA PHE A 144 -0.55 -11.37 -5.23
C PHE A 144 -1.29 -12.71 -5.45
N ALA A 145 -0.79 -13.80 -4.89
CA ALA A 145 -1.52 -15.07 -4.83
C ALA A 145 -2.74 -15.03 -3.89
N ASN A 146 -2.78 -14.12 -2.92
CA ASN A 146 -3.89 -13.98 -1.99
C ASN A 146 -4.27 -12.51 -1.71
N THR A 147 -3.36 -11.56 -1.97
CA THR A 147 -3.53 -10.10 -1.81
C THR A 147 -3.85 -9.64 -0.38
N ARG A 148 -3.71 -10.53 0.61
CA ARG A 148 -4.16 -10.28 1.99
C ARG A 148 -3.42 -9.08 2.59
N ALA A 149 -4.18 -8.08 3.05
CA ALA A 149 -3.63 -7.00 3.85
C ALA A 149 -3.23 -7.50 5.24
N THR A 150 -2.03 -7.16 5.68
CA THR A 150 -1.52 -7.49 7.01
C THR A 150 -1.80 -6.37 7.99
N ALA A 151 -1.40 -5.14 7.63
CA ALA A 151 -1.62 -3.94 8.42
C ALA A 151 -1.68 -2.74 7.49
N CYS A 152 -2.31 -1.66 7.97
CA CYS A 152 -2.34 -0.37 7.29
C CYS A 152 -2.11 0.75 8.29
N LEU A 153 -1.59 1.86 7.80
CA LEU A 153 -1.58 3.16 8.46
C LEU A 153 -2.24 4.18 7.54
N PHE A 154 -2.90 5.17 8.11
CA PHE A 154 -3.43 6.31 7.35
C PHE A 154 -2.78 7.64 7.75
N ASP A 155 -3.03 8.68 6.96
CA ASP A 155 -2.48 10.03 7.11
C ASP A 155 -2.47 10.55 8.55
N GLU A 156 -3.58 10.42 9.29
CA GLU A 156 -3.68 10.95 10.66
C GLU A 156 -2.97 10.09 11.73
N GLU A 157 -2.54 8.86 11.41
CA GLU A 157 -1.77 7.98 12.32
C GLU A 157 -0.25 8.15 12.22
N VAL A 158 0.22 8.75 11.12
CA VAL A 158 1.64 8.84 10.81
C VAL A 158 2.21 10.15 11.33
N PRO A 159 3.17 10.12 12.29
CA PRO A 159 3.80 11.32 12.79
C PRO A 159 4.67 11.96 11.68
N LEU A 160 4.62 13.28 11.60
CA LEU A 160 5.39 14.07 10.65
C LEU A 160 6.40 14.95 11.39
N ASP A 161 7.58 15.12 10.80
CA ASP A 161 8.51 16.16 11.24
C ASP A 161 8.05 17.56 10.79
N LYS A 162 8.78 18.58 11.23
CA LYS A 162 8.48 20.00 10.93
C LYS A 162 8.43 20.33 9.44
N ASP A 163 9.05 19.52 8.58
CA ASP A 163 9.10 19.72 7.13
C ASP A 163 8.04 18.88 6.39
N GLY A 164 7.20 18.17 7.14
CA GLY A 164 6.11 17.33 6.63
C GLY A 164 6.57 15.95 6.17
N TYR A 165 7.74 15.47 6.60
CA TYR A 165 8.22 14.13 6.27
C TYR A 165 7.84 13.11 7.35
N TYR A 166 7.44 11.92 6.90
CA TYR A 166 7.24 10.77 7.77
C TYR A 166 8.46 9.87 7.80
N THR A 167 8.58 9.10 8.87
CA THR A 167 9.45 7.91 8.95
C THR A 167 8.60 6.71 9.37
N ILE A 168 8.66 5.63 8.59
CA ILE A 168 7.93 4.39 8.90
C ILE A 168 8.93 3.24 8.97
N ALA A 169 8.93 2.54 10.11
CA ALA A 169 9.63 1.27 10.29
C ALA A 169 8.69 0.12 9.90
N ILE A 170 9.09 -0.68 8.93
CA ILE A 170 8.31 -1.80 8.42
C ILE A 170 9.05 -3.10 8.72
N SER A 171 8.47 -3.95 9.55
CA SER A 171 9.13 -5.17 10.02
C SER A 171 8.11 -6.20 10.51
N ARG A 172 8.55 -7.43 10.77
CA ARG A 172 7.79 -8.30 11.66
C ARG A 172 7.80 -7.76 13.08
N GLU A 173 6.87 -8.25 13.89
CA GLU A 173 6.74 -7.84 15.29
C GLU A 173 7.99 -8.17 16.12
N ALA A 174 8.58 -9.34 15.89
CA ALA A 174 9.83 -9.74 16.54
C ALA A 174 11.04 -8.83 16.23
N ASP A 175 11.00 -8.10 15.11
CA ASP A 175 12.07 -7.21 14.66
C ASP A 175 11.73 -5.72 14.88
N ARG A 176 10.59 -5.41 15.53
CA ARG A 176 10.13 -4.04 15.74
C ARG A 176 11.16 -3.23 16.55
N PRO A 177 11.70 -2.12 16.02
CA PRO A 177 12.62 -1.27 16.77
C PRO A 177 11.95 -0.61 17.97
N ARG A 178 12.69 -0.43 19.05
CA ARG A 178 12.22 0.24 20.29
C ARG A 178 11.94 1.74 20.10
N ASN A 179 12.53 2.35 19.08
CA ASN A 179 12.27 3.74 18.68
C ASN A 179 11.20 3.87 17.59
N ALA A 180 10.54 2.77 17.17
CA ALA A 180 9.40 2.81 16.24
C ALA A 180 8.08 3.13 16.95
N VAL A 181 8.02 4.33 17.53
CA VAL A 181 6.87 4.87 18.28
C VAL A 181 6.62 6.34 17.94
N ALA A 182 5.37 6.79 18.04
CA ALA A 182 4.98 8.14 17.66
C ALA A 182 5.76 9.24 18.41
N GLY A 183 6.07 9.01 19.69
CA GLY A 183 6.90 9.93 20.50
C GLY A 183 8.35 10.08 20.00
N CYS A 184 8.79 9.26 19.05
CA CYS A 184 10.08 9.38 18.37
C CYS A 184 9.93 9.85 16.91
N GLY A 185 8.73 10.26 16.49
CA GLY A 185 8.46 10.65 15.10
C GLY A 185 8.43 9.47 14.13
N VAL A 186 8.22 8.25 14.61
CA VAL A 186 8.24 7.02 13.79
C VAL A 186 6.93 6.25 13.94
N ALA A 187 6.28 5.95 12.82
CA ALA A 187 5.22 4.95 12.80
C ALA A 187 5.78 3.55 12.54
N TRP A 188 5.06 2.52 12.98
CA TRP A 188 5.42 1.13 12.75
C TRP A 188 4.32 0.42 11.95
N LEU A 189 4.72 -0.32 10.92
CA LEU A 189 3.82 -1.10 10.07
C LEU A 189 4.26 -2.57 10.06
N LYS A 190 3.37 -3.46 10.51
CA LYS A 190 3.65 -4.91 10.63
C LYS A 190 3.73 -5.58 9.25
N LEU A 191 4.77 -6.38 9.01
CA LEU A 191 4.83 -7.35 7.91
C LEU A 191 4.21 -8.68 8.32
N ALA A 192 3.75 -9.45 7.33
CA ALA A 192 3.23 -10.79 7.55
C ALA A 192 4.33 -11.70 8.15
N ASP A 193 3.93 -12.53 9.11
CA ASP A 193 4.84 -13.48 9.75
C ASP A 193 5.13 -14.69 8.83
N ASP A 194 4.24 -14.98 7.88
CA ASP A 194 4.29 -16.05 6.87
C ASP A 194 4.61 -15.56 5.45
N GLY A 195 5.15 -14.34 5.32
CA GLY A 195 5.68 -13.80 4.06
C GLY A 195 4.60 -13.52 3.01
N ASP A 196 4.82 -13.99 1.79
CA ASP A 196 3.91 -13.74 0.67
C ASP A 196 2.65 -14.63 0.70
N GLY A 197 2.57 -15.58 1.63
CA GLY A 197 1.48 -16.55 1.72
C GLY A 197 1.39 -17.49 0.50
N ALA A 198 2.48 -17.61 -0.26
CA ALA A 198 2.63 -18.42 -1.46
C ALA A 198 3.99 -19.17 -1.50
N GLY A 199 4.69 -19.21 -0.36
CA GLY A 199 5.85 -20.06 -0.13
C GLY A 199 7.20 -19.32 -0.13
N ASP A 200 7.23 -18.00 -0.29
CA ASP A 200 8.37 -17.19 0.14
C ASP A 200 8.06 -16.59 1.52
N PRO A 201 8.69 -17.10 2.60
CA PRO A 201 8.40 -16.65 3.95
C PRO A 201 8.87 -15.22 4.20
N ASP A 202 9.79 -14.67 3.41
CA ASP A 202 10.42 -13.38 3.66
C ASP A 202 9.94 -12.26 2.73
N ALA A 203 9.16 -12.60 1.69
CA ALA A 203 8.59 -11.63 0.76
C ALA A 203 7.32 -10.93 1.28
N GLY A 204 7.04 -9.76 0.73
CA GLY A 204 5.82 -9.01 0.98
C GLY A 204 5.64 -7.86 -0.02
N VAL A 205 4.50 -7.17 0.08
CA VAL A 205 4.18 -6.01 -0.77
C VAL A 205 3.88 -4.82 0.12
N ILE A 206 4.55 -3.70 -0.14
CA ILE A 206 4.19 -2.41 0.48
C ILE A 206 3.49 -1.57 -0.58
N GLN A 207 2.32 -1.04 -0.24
CA GLN A 207 1.52 -0.23 -1.16
C GLN A 207 1.09 1.07 -0.51
N ILE A 208 1.20 2.17 -1.27
CA ILE A 208 0.70 3.49 -0.88
C ILE A 208 -0.48 3.83 -1.79
N ARG A 209 -1.52 4.41 -1.20
CA ARG A 209 -2.76 4.81 -1.86
C ARG A 209 -2.96 6.31 -1.73
N ASN A 210 -3.25 6.95 -2.86
CA ASN A 210 -3.84 8.28 -2.92
C ASN A 210 -5.30 8.16 -3.35
N MET A 211 -6.23 8.73 -2.58
CA MET A 211 -7.62 8.88 -2.98
C MET A 211 -7.90 10.33 -3.40
N LEU A 212 -8.52 10.51 -4.57
CA LEU A 212 -8.97 11.82 -5.09
C LEU A 212 -7.96 12.95 -4.88
N ALA A 213 -6.87 12.93 -5.66
CA ALA A 213 -5.91 14.03 -5.65
C ALA A 213 -6.53 15.32 -6.20
N ASP A 214 -6.21 16.45 -5.58
CA ASP A 214 -6.50 17.77 -6.13
C ASP A 214 -5.87 17.89 -7.53
N PRO A 215 -6.59 18.34 -8.57
CA PRO A 215 -6.04 18.50 -9.91
C PRO A 215 -4.77 19.37 -9.99
N ALA A 216 -4.59 20.32 -9.07
CA ALA A 216 -3.41 21.16 -8.98
C ALA A 216 -2.21 20.45 -8.32
N PHE A 217 -2.42 19.29 -7.67
CA PHE A 217 -1.37 18.51 -7.04
C PHE A 217 -0.65 17.59 -8.05
N GLY A 218 0.22 18.21 -8.85
CA GLY A 218 1.00 17.53 -9.90
C GLY A 218 2.04 16.50 -9.44
N ARG A 219 2.21 16.30 -8.12
CA ARG A 219 3.12 15.29 -7.52
C ARG A 219 2.39 14.07 -6.95
N SER A 220 1.10 13.94 -7.27
CA SER A 220 0.28 12.78 -6.90
C SER A 220 0.62 11.53 -7.71
N ILE A 221 0.25 10.35 -7.20
CA ILE A 221 0.29 9.09 -7.98
C ILE A 221 -0.57 9.23 -9.25
N GLN A 222 -1.69 9.97 -9.18
CA GLN A 222 -2.57 10.25 -10.30
C GLN A 222 -1.85 10.94 -11.46
N ALA A 223 -0.83 11.75 -11.17
CA ALA A 223 -0.04 12.46 -12.17
C ALA A 223 0.98 11.57 -12.89
N VAL A 224 1.29 10.38 -12.39
CA VAL A 224 2.21 9.43 -13.06
C VAL A 224 1.49 8.82 -14.26
N ARG A 225 1.96 9.15 -15.47
CA ARG A 225 1.37 8.70 -16.76
C ARG A 225 2.17 7.62 -17.47
N GLN A 226 3.39 7.34 -17.02
CA GLN A 226 4.28 6.37 -17.62
C GLN A 226 5.04 5.59 -16.55
N LEU A 227 5.10 4.26 -16.69
CA LEU A 227 5.92 3.40 -15.83
C LEU A 227 7.38 3.85 -15.84
N GLY A 228 8.03 3.85 -14.69
CA GLY A 228 9.42 4.29 -14.52
C GLY A 228 9.59 5.81 -14.34
N THR A 229 8.51 6.59 -14.43
CA THR A 229 8.56 8.06 -14.20
C THR A 229 8.12 8.46 -12.79
N GLU A 230 7.83 7.50 -11.92
CA GLU A 230 7.29 7.70 -10.57
C GLU A 230 8.14 8.71 -9.79
N LYS A 231 9.46 8.54 -9.78
CA LYS A 231 10.36 9.42 -9.02
C LYS A 231 10.41 10.83 -9.58
N ALA A 232 10.43 10.96 -10.91
CA ALA A 232 10.47 12.25 -11.59
C ALA A 232 9.19 13.07 -11.35
N VAL A 233 8.04 12.41 -11.37
CA VAL A 233 6.73 13.07 -11.19
C VAL A 233 6.46 13.37 -9.71
N MET A 234 6.61 12.39 -8.83
CA MET A 234 6.22 12.53 -7.42
C MET A 234 7.28 13.21 -6.57
N GLY A 235 8.55 13.23 -6.98
CA GLY A 235 9.64 13.85 -6.23
C GLY A 235 9.76 13.28 -4.81
N ASP A 236 9.64 14.14 -3.79
CA ASP A 236 9.73 13.74 -2.37
C ASP A 236 8.51 12.98 -1.85
N TYR A 237 7.39 13.02 -2.58
CA TYR A 237 6.18 12.25 -2.25
C TYR A 237 6.30 10.77 -2.65
N LEU A 238 7.29 10.41 -3.48
CA LEU A 238 7.72 9.02 -3.63
C LEU A 238 8.77 8.71 -2.54
N PRO A 239 8.45 7.88 -1.53
CA PRO A 239 9.35 7.65 -0.41
C PRO A 239 10.63 6.95 -0.85
N GLN A 240 11.71 7.32 -0.18
CA GLN A 240 12.94 6.56 -0.20
C GLN A 240 12.81 5.38 0.76
N ALA A 241 13.34 4.24 0.34
CA ALA A 241 13.26 2.99 1.09
C ALA A 241 14.66 2.40 1.28
N ARG A 242 14.96 1.92 2.49
CA ARG A 242 16.25 1.30 2.81
C ARG A 242 16.07 0.10 3.73
N TYR A 243 16.69 -1.02 3.38
CA TYR A 243 16.76 -2.18 4.26
C TYR A 243 17.82 -1.95 5.33
N LEU A 244 17.50 -2.35 6.55
CA LEU A 244 18.35 -2.21 7.73
C LEU A 244 18.17 -3.43 8.63
N MET A 245 19.14 -3.64 9.51
CA MET A 245 18.94 -4.42 10.72
C MET A 245 18.30 -3.55 11.80
N THR A 246 17.55 -4.15 12.72
CA THR A 246 16.84 -3.42 13.79
C THR A 246 17.79 -2.52 14.59
N ASN A 247 18.97 -3.02 14.97
CA ASN A 247 19.97 -2.23 15.71
C ASN A 247 20.50 -1.03 14.92
N ALA A 248 20.67 -1.16 13.60
CA ALA A 248 21.08 -0.07 12.73
C ALA A 248 20.00 1.02 12.67
N PHE A 249 18.72 0.64 12.57
CA PHE A 249 17.61 1.60 12.63
C PHE A 249 17.58 2.34 13.98
N GLU A 250 17.74 1.61 15.08
CA GLU A 250 17.78 2.19 16.42
C GLU A 250 18.91 3.21 16.63
N SER A 251 20.02 3.03 15.91
CA SER A 251 21.18 3.92 15.97
C SER A 251 21.04 5.13 15.03
N LEU A 252 20.44 4.96 13.85
CA LEU A 252 20.33 6.00 12.83
C LEU A 252 19.15 6.94 13.04
N VAL A 253 18.06 6.45 13.64
CA VAL A 253 16.85 7.23 13.86
C VAL A 253 16.81 7.70 15.32
N ALA A 254 17.39 8.87 15.55
CA ALA A 254 17.44 9.46 16.88
C ALA A 254 16.03 9.75 17.41
N ARG A 255 15.83 9.56 18.72
CA ARG A 255 14.68 10.17 19.40
C ARG A 255 14.93 11.68 19.44
N PRO A 256 13.99 12.54 19.00
CA PRO A 256 14.08 13.95 19.32
C PRO A 256 14.22 14.07 20.84
N LEU A 257 15.25 14.74 21.33
CA LEU A 257 15.28 15.18 22.72
C LEU A 257 14.05 16.07 22.88
N LYS A 258 13.18 15.75 23.84
CA LYS A 258 12.06 16.63 24.17
C LYS A 258 12.68 17.94 24.67
N ASP A 259 12.46 19.03 23.94
CA ASP A 259 12.62 20.39 24.47
C ASP A 259 11.58 20.65 25.57
#